data_AF-A0A559KYA1-F1
#
_entry.id   AF-A0A559KYA1-F1
#
_cell.length_a   1.000
_cell.length_b   1.000
_cell.length_c   1.000
_cell.angle_alpha   90.00
_cell.angle_beta   90.00
_cell.angle_gamma   90.00
#
_symmetry.space_group_name_H-M   'P 1'
#
loop_
_entity.id
_entity.type
_entity.pdbx_description
1 polymer ?
#
loop_
_entity_poly.entity_id
_entity_poly.type
_entity_poly.pdbx_seq_one_letter_code
_entity_poly.pdbx_strand_id
1 'polypeptide(L)'
;MFSPAPPPLRMARLRYLRHWTIHRAWQLFRRQQHLATEQERSRIFSGMYNACEELRKTVGPGNRDEGYLYRVAMEKKGVWGLDAIPIEYARYQTDHPAKNAWNHEWKRNND
;
A
#
# COMPACT_ATOMS: atom_id res chain seq x y z
N MET A 1 -36.07 -18.67 -13.24
CA MET A 1 -36.48 -19.54 -12.13
C MET A 1 -35.47 -19.38 -11.01
N PHE A 2 -35.75 -18.54 -10.01
CA PHE A 2 -34.87 -18.38 -8.85
C PHE A 2 -35.19 -19.51 -7.87
N SER A 3 -34.29 -20.48 -7.73
CA SER A 3 -34.38 -21.45 -6.65
C SER A 3 -34.24 -20.70 -5.32
N PRO A 4 -35.04 -21.02 -4.29
CA PRO A 4 -34.82 -20.46 -2.96
C PRO A 4 -33.40 -20.82 -2.49
N ALA A 5 -32.82 -19.94 -1.68
CA ALA A 5 -31.51 -20.17 -1.10
C ALA A 5 -31.49 -21.50 -0.32
N PRO A 6 -30.37 -22.25 -0.36
CA PRO A 6 -30.26 -23.49 0.40
C PRO A 6 -30.39 -23.20 1.91
N PRO A 7 -30.86 -24.18 2.70
CA PRO A 7 -30.98 -24.02 4.15
C PRO A 7 -29.60 -23.79 4.80
N PRO A 8 -29.56 -23.19 6.00
CA PRO A 8 -28.32 -22.96 6.72
C PRO A 8 -27.60 -24.27 7.05
N LEU A 9 -26.26 -24.21 7.08
CA LEU A 9 -25.41 -25.36 7.37
C LEU A 9 -25.67 -25.90 8.78
N ARG A 10 -26.03 -27.18 8.87
CA ARG A 10 -26.11 -27.93 10.13
C ARG A 10 -24.85 -28.76 10.31
N MET A 11 -24.13 -28.53 11.41
CA MET A 11 -22.89 -29.23 11.71
C MET A 11 -23.01 -30.03 13.00
N ALA A 12 -22.50 -31.28 12.98
CA ALA A 12 -22.29 -32.04 14.20
C ALA A 12 -21.22 -31.38 15.08
N ARG A 13 -21.25 -31.64 16.39
CA ARG A 13 -20.38 -30.98 17.39
C ARG A 13 -18.90 -30.95 17.02
N LEU A 14 -18.30 -32.08 16.63
CA LEU A 14 -16.88 -32.13 16.25
C LEU A 14 -16.56 -31.37 14.94
N ARG A 15 -17.51 -31.30 14.01
CA ARG A 15 -17.35 -30.49 12.78
C ARG A 15 -17.43 -29.00 13.11
N TYR A 16 -18.37 -28.63 13.97
CA TYR A 16 -18.52 -27.25 14.45
C TYR A 16 -17.29 -26.78 15.22
N LEU A 17 -16.75 -27.59 16.13
CA LEU A 17 -15.54 -27.25 16.89
C LEU A 17 -14.32 -27.06 15.98
N ARG A 18 -14.11 -27.95 15.00
CA ARG A 18 -13.04 -27.77 13.99
C ARG A 18 -13.20 -26.47 13.21
N HIS A 19 -14.41 -26.18 12.75
CA HIS A 19 -14.71 -24.93 12.04
C HIS A 19 -14.43 -23.71 12.92
N TRP A 20 -14.88 -23.74 14.18
CA TRP A 20 -14.65 -22.66 15.13
C TRP A 20 -13.16 -22.41 15.37
N THR A 21 -12.36 -23.46 15.56
CA THR A 21 -10.92 -23.33 15.77
C THR A 21 -10.23 -22.72 14.55
N ILE A 22 -10.55 -23.20 13.34
CA ILE A 22 -9.99 -22.63 12.09
C ILE A 22 -10.40 -21.16 11.95
N HIS A 23 -11.66 -20.84 12.22
CA HIS A 23 -12.17 -19.47 12.14
C HIS A 23 -11.44 -18.54 13.12
N ARG A 24 -11.23 -18.98 14.36
CA ARG A 24 -10.48 -18.21 15.37
C ARG A 24 -9.02 -18.04 14.98
N ALA A 25 -8.36 -19.10 14.52
CA ALA A 25 -6.98 -19.01 14.03
C ALA A 25 -6.85 -18.01 12.87
N TRP A 26 -7.80 -18.02 11.93
CA TRP A 26 -7.85 -17.06 10.83
C TRP A 26 -8.06 -15.61 11.31
N GLN A 27 -8.94 -15.38 12.27
CA GLN A 27 -9.13 -14.05 12.88
C GLN A 27 -7.84 -13.54 13.54
N LEU A 28 -7.13 -14.40 14.27
CA LEU A 28 -5.85 -14.07 14.89
C LEU A 28 -4.78 -13.75 13.85
N PHE A 29 -4.65 -14.58 12.82
CA PHE A 29 -3.73 -14.35 11.70
C PHE A 29 -4.00 -13.00 11.03
N ARG A 30 -5.26 -12.72 10.68
CA ARG A 30 -5.65 -11.43 10.09
C ARG A 30 -5.30 -10.25 10.99
N ARG A 31 -5.56 -10.36 12.31
CA ARG A 31 -5.17 -9.32 13.27
C ARG A 31 -3.67 -9.06 13.24
N GLN A 32 -2.85 -10.11 13.22
CA GLN A 32 -1.39 -9.97 13.14
C GLN A 32 -0.96 -9.28 11.84
N GLN A 33 -1.56 -9.63 10.70
CA GLN A 33 -1.27 -8.99 9.41
C GLN A 33 -1.64 -7.49 9.41
N HIS A 34 -2.79 -7.14 9.99
CA HIS A 34 -3.21 -5.74 10.13
C HIS A 34 -2.24 -4.96 11.02
N LEU A 35 -1.89 -5.51 12.19
CA LEU A 35 -0.94 -4.88 13.12
C LEU A 35 0.44 -4.68 12.48
N ALA A 36 0.96 -5.68 11.76
CA ALA A 36 2.24 -5.55 11.05
C ALA A 36 2.19 -4.43 9.99
N THR A 37 1.08 -4.35 9.24
CA THR A 37 0.88 -3.30 8.24
C THR A 37 0.79 -1.91 8.88
N GLU A 38 0.08 -1.79 10.00
CA GLU A 38 -0.07 -0.53 10.74
C GLU A 38 1.27 -0.07 11.35
N GLN A 39 2.03 -1.01 11.92
CA GLN A 39 3.35 -0.73 12.47
C GLN A 39 4.32 -0.25 11.37
N GLU A 40 4.32 -0.92 10.21
CA GLU A 40 5.16 -0.51 9.08
C GLU A 40 4.77 0.87 8.54
N ARG A 41 3.48 1.16 8.42
CA ARG A 41 2.99 2.50 8.05
C ARG A 41 3.44 3.56 9.06
N SER A 42 3.34 3.27 10.36
CA SER A 42 3.81 4.17 11.42
C SER A 42 5.32 4.40 11.35
N ARG A 43 6.10 3.35 11.08
CA ARG A 43 7.56 3.43 10.87
C ARG A 43 7.92 4.33 9.69
N ILE A 44 7.30 4.11 8.54
CA ILE A 44 7.51 4.92 7.33
C ILE A 44 7.13 6.38 7.60
N PHE A 45 5.97 6.61 8.22
CA PHE A 45 5.51 7.95 8.56
C PHE A 45 6.48 8.68 9.51
N SER A 46 6.95 8.01 10.56
CA SER A 46 7.93 8.57 11.50
C SER A 46 9.25 8.93 10.79
N GLY A 47 9.72 8.07 9.89
CA GLY A 47 10.90 8.35 9.07
C GLY A 47 10.72 9.58 8.16
N MET A 48 9.59 9.66 7.47
CA MET A 48 9.23 10.81 6.64
C MET A 48 9.13 12.09 7.47
N TYR A 49 8.49 12.03 8.64
CA TYR A 49 8.35 13.16 9.56
C TYR A 49 9.71 13.69 10.01
N ASN A 50 10.59 12.81 10.49
CA ASN A 50 11.93 13.20 10.95
C ASN A 50 12.74 13.84 9.81
N ALA A 51 12.70 13.26 8.61
CA ALA A 51 13.38 13.82 7.45
C ALA A 51 12.83 15.21 7.07
N CYS A 52 11.52 15.41 7.15
CA CYS A 52 10.89 16.70 6.88
C CYS A 52 11.23 17.74 7.97
N GLU A 53 11.30 17.35 9.24
CA GLU A 53 11.70 18.26 10.33
C GLU A 53 13.15 18.70 10.21
N GLU A 54 14.05 17.82 9.79
CA GLU A 54 15.42 18.21 9.46
C GLU A 54 15.44 19.15 8.25
N LEU A 55 14.72 18.82 7.17
CA LEU A 55 14.62 19.66 5.97
C LEU A 55 14.09 21.06 6.28
N ARG A 56 13.20 21.19 7.27
CA ARG A 56 12.64 22.47 7.71
C ARG A 56 13.70 23.41 8.30
N LYS A 57 14.73 22.85 8.94
CA LYS A 57 15.85 23.58 9.55
C LYS A 57 17.04 23.75 8.61
N THR A 58 17.06 23.03 7.49
CA THR A 58 18.16 23.15 6.52
C THR A 58 18.17 24.50 5.82
N VAL A 59 19.36 25.06 5.66
CA VAL A 59 19.64 26.26 4.85
C VAL A 59 20.28 25.83 3.53
N GLY A 60 19.90 26.46 2.42
CA GLY A 60 20.42 26.17 1.08
C GLY A 60 19.47 25.34 0.19
N PRO A 61 19.92 24.90 -1.00
CA PRO A 61 21.26 25.06 -1.59
C PRO A 61 21.51 26.47 -2.16
N GLY A 62 22.75 26.97 -2.04
CA GLY A 62 23.12 28.32 -2.49
C GLY A 62 22.52 29.41 -1.60
N ASN A 63 22.02 30.50 -2.19
CA ASN A 63 21.45 31.65 -1.48
C ASN A 63 19.97 31.46 -1.09
N ARG A 64 19.54 30.22 -0.84
CA ARG A 64 18.15 29.90 -0.46
C ARG A 64 18.02 29.91 1.06
N ASP A 65 17.00 30.61 1.54
CA ASP A 65 16.72 30.73 2.97
C ASP A 65 16.35 29.39 3.63
N GLU A 66 16.43 29.37 4.96
CA GLU A 66 16.05 28.23 5.79
C GLU A 66 14.64 27.69 5.44
N GLY A 67 14.53 26.37 5.35
CA GLY A 67 13.27 25.67 5.10
C GLY A 67 12.71 25.87 3.68
N TYR A 68 13.47 26.45 2.75
CA TYR A 68 13.05 26.59 1.35
C TYR A 68 12.68 25.23 0.74
N LEU A 69 13.56 24.23 0.88
CA LEU A 69 13.31 22.88 0.36
C LEU A 69 12.09 22.22 1.02
N TYR A 70 11.87 22.45 2.31
CA TYR A 70 10.67 21.96 3.01
C TYR A 70 9.40 22.56 2.42
N ARG A 71 9.35 23.88 2.18
CA ARG A 71 8.19 24.54 1.57
C ARG A 71 7.89 23.97 0.17
N VAL A 72 8.92 23.76 -0.64
CA VAL A 72 8.79 23.15 -1.97
C VAL A 72 8.29 21.71 -1.89
N ALA A 73 8.84 20.89 -1.00
CA ALA A 73 8.44 19.49 -0.83
C ALA A 73 6.99 19.32 -0.36
N MET A 74 6.44 20.31 0.37
CA MET A 74 5.06 20.29 0.85
C MET A 74 4.03 20.68 -0.23
N GLU A 75 4.46 21.23 -1.36
CA GLU A 75 3.55 21.57 -2.46
C GLU A 75 2.83 20.32 -2.99
N LYS A 76 1.52 20.44 -3.24
CA LYS A 76 0.69 19.34 -3.78
C LYS A 76 0.42 19.47 -5.27
N LYS A 77 1.35 20.09 -6.00
CA LYS A 77 1.25 20.27 -7.46
C LYS A 77 1.21 18.90 -8.14
N GLY A 78 0.20 18.68 -8.99
CA GLY A 78 0.03 17.42 -9.74
C GLY A 78 -0.46 16.22 -8.93
N VAL A 79 -0.53 16.29 -7.60
CA VAL A 79 -0.91 15.14 -6.74
C VAL A 79 -2.38 14.76 -6.88
N TRP A 80 -3.26 15.73 -7.15
CA TRP A 80 -4.70 15.52 -7.29
C TRP A 80 -5.19 15.52 -8.75
N GLY A 81 -4.27 15.52 -9.71
CA GLY A 81 -4.58 15.50 -11.14
C GLY A 81 -4.87 14.10 -11.67
N LEU A 82 -5.30 14.02 -12.93
CA LEU A 82 -5.51 12.74 -13.62
C LEU A 82 -4.20 11.96 -13.81
N ASP A 83 -3.09 12.68 -13.99
CA ASP A 83 -1.75 12.11 -14.22
C ASP A 83 -0.92 11.97 -12.94
N ALA A 84 -1.55 11.97 -11.76
CA ALA A 84 -0.84 11.92 -10.47
C ALA A 84 -0.05 10.61 -10.25
N ILE A 85 -0.58 9.49 -10.76
CA ILE A 85 0.03 8.16 -10.67
C ILE A 85 0.13 7.59 -12.09
N PRO A 86 1.34 7.29 -12.60
CA PRO A 86 1.48 6.69 -13.92
C PRO A 86 0.73 5.36 -14.02
N ILE A 87 -0.16 5.21 -15.01
CA ILE A 87 -0.98 3.99 -15.18
C ILE A 87 -0.13 2.73 -15.39
N GLU A 88 1.08 2.89 -15.94
CA GLU A 88 2.03 1.80 -16.12
C GLU A 88 2.55 1.22 -14.79
N TYR A 89 2.61 2.04 -13.74
CA TYR A 89 3.02 1.61 -12.40
C TYR A 89 1.85 1.02 -11.61
N ALA A 90 0.60 1.44 -11.87
CA ALA A 90 -0.60 0.95 -11.19
C ALA A 90 -0.99 -0.51 -11.55
N ARG A 91 -0.06 -1.31 -12.04
CA ARG A 91 -0.28 -2.72 -12.42
C ARG A 91 -0.47 -3.59 -11.18
N TYR A 92 -1.49 -4.42 -11.19
CA TYR A 92 -1.75 -5.39 -10.13
C TYR A 92 -0.72 -6.54 -10.14
N GLN A 93 -0.51 -7.14 -8.97
CA GLN A 93 0.21 -8.39 -8.86
C GLN A 93 -0.59 -9.50 -9.55
N THR A 94 0.12 -10.42 -10.21
CA THR A 94 -0.44 -11.57 -10.94
C THR A 94 0.07 -12.86 -10.31
N ASP A 95 -0.73 -13.93 -10.38
CA ASP A 95 -0.34 -15.23 -9.79
C ASP A 95 0.86 -15.86 -10.50
N HIS A 96 1.02 -15.61 -11.80
CA HIS A 96 2.14 -16.09 -12.62
C HIS A 96 2.71 -14.92 -13.44
N PRO A 97 4.04 -14.87 -13.62
CA PRO A 97 4.66 -13.79 -14.38
C PRO A 97 4.31 -13.88 -15.87
N ALA A 98 4.39 -12.75 -16.57
CA ALA A 98 4.32 -12.71 -18.02
C ALA A 98 5.54 -13.40 -18.66
N LYS A 99 5.41 -13.81 -19.94
CA LYS A 99 6.52 -14.39 -20.72
C LYS A 99 7.77 -13.50 -20.69
N ASN A 100 7.56 -12.19 -20.81
CA ASN A 100 8.58 -11.18 -20.58
C ASN A 100 8.19 -10.40 -19.31
N ALA A 101 8.80 -10.75 -18.18
CA ALA A 101 8.45 -10.17 -16.88
C ALA A 101 8.86 -8.69 -16.74
N TRP A 102 9.97 -8.31 -17.38
CA TRP A 102 10.49 -6.94 -17.33
C TRP A 102 11.03 -6.53 -18.70
N ASN A 103 10.77 -5.28 -19.10
CA ASN A 103 11.31 -4.73 -20.34
C ASN A 103 12.66 -4.06 -20.06
N HIS A 104 13.75 -4.81 -20.26
CA HIS A 104 15.11 -4.28 -20.15
C HIS A 104 15.52 -3.34 -21.29
N GLU A 105 14.77 -3.37 -22.40
CA GLU A 105 15.06 -2.58 -23.60
C GLU A 105 14.33 -1.24 -23.61
N TRP A 106 13.64 -0.88 -22.52
CA TRP A 106 12.92 0.39 -22.43
C TRP A 106 13.82 1.59 -22.79
N LYS A 107 13.35 2.41 -23.74
CA LYS A 107 13.96 3.68 -24.14
C LYS A 107 12.90 4.78 -24.01
N ARG A 108 13.34 5.98 -23.62
CA ARG A 108 12.50 7.17 -23.70
C ARG A 108 12.33 7.51 -25.18
N ASN A 109 11.11 7.40 -25.69
CA ASN A 109 10.80 7.90 -27.04
C ASN A 109 10.91 9.43 -27.00
N ASN A 110 11.69 10.01 -27.92
CA ASN A 110 11.72 11.45 -28.15
C ASN A 110 10.68 11.75 -29.24
N ASP A 111 9.43 11.95 -28.84
CA ASP A 111 8.45 12.65 -29.67
C ASP A 111 8.38 14.13 -29.26
#